data_AF-A0A4D7CT21-F1
#
_entry.id   AF-A0A4D7CT21-F1
#
_cell.length_a   1.000
_cell.length_b   1.000
_cell.length_c   1.000
_cell.angle_alpha   90.00
_cell.angle_beta   90.00
_cell.angle_gamma   90.00
#
_symmetry.space_group_name_H-M   'P 1'
#
loop_
_entity.id
_entity.type
_entity.pdbx_description
1 polymer ?
#
loop_
_entity_poly.entity_id
_entity_poly.type
_entity_poly.pdbx_seq_one_letter_code
_entity_poly.pdbx_strand_id
1 'polypeptide(L)'
;MKKTTEQFKEEIFGKYGNEFDILGEYQGKEIPLLVRHHVNGSYHDYKVRPADLKRRGSCSICHRRKRTHDEFVKEVDALVGGEYIVASHYINSKTKVTFLHLTEEGIHLFNMTPDAFINQHSRCPECCVRRVPDSLEVMMAKLEDKFSGEFEYKEGYVNGQTNCQFVHHTDLGSHEIISTPARLLNTGGCGVCKNTNLSHDDFVQLLFEKYGDEFTVLSTYNLTSNKLLVRHNTKENPHDFEVIAGDLLHRKTCCVCNPRSKTHEEFVEQIKEKFGEEYEVLSRYINNKTPIRVRHICETGEHEFIKEPSSMINQHQGCPLCAPRSKGEEKIQQYLEQTGREYQKEFHISLTNNTFMRVDFMILENGQPIAGIEYDGEQHFHPVEQFGGKEGFEKTQARDQVKNQYFKDMGIPLLRISYLEYERIEEILSENINLWFS
;
A
#
# COMPACT_ATOMS: atom_id res chain seq x y z
N MET A 1 -18.61 32.49 -23.80
CA MET A 1 -17.63 33.39 -24.46
C MET A 1 -16.43 32.60 -24.92
N LYS A 2 -15.86 32.91 -26.09
CA LYS A 2 -14.57 32.34 -26.49
C LYS A 2 -13.48 33.01 -25.64
N LYS A 3 -12.62 32.23 -24.99
CA LYS A 3 -11.46 32.74 -24.23
C LYS A 3 -10.57 33.59 -25.14
N THR A 4 -9.98 34.64 -24.61
CA THR A 4 -8.98 35.46 -25.32
C THR A 4 -7.60 34.80 -25.28
N THR A 5 -6.67 35.22 -26.15
CA THR A 5 -5.28 34.72 -26.14
C THR A 5 -4.58 34.98 -24.80
N GLU A 6 -4.81 36.15 -24.17
CA GLU A 6 -4.23 36.48 -22.87
C GLU A 6 -4.80 35.60 -21.75
N GLN A 7 -6.11 35.36 -21.73
CA GLN A 7 -6.73 34.41 -20.80
C GLN A 7 -6.19 32.99 -20.97
N PHE A 8 -5.83 32.58 -22.19
CA PHE A 8 -5.21 31.29 -22.44
C PHE A 8 -3.74 31.24 -22.00
N LYS A 9 -2.99 32.34 -22.18
CA LYS A 9 -1.61 32.47 -21.67
C LYS A 9 -1.56 32.36 -20.15
N GLU A 10 -2.41 33.11 -19.45
CA GLU A 10 -2.53 33.05 -17.99
C GLU A 10 -2.90 31.64 -17.51
N GLU A 11 -3.78 30.95 -18.22
CA GLU A 11 -4.18 29.57 -17.89
C GLU A 11 -3.04 28.55 -18.07
N ILE A 12 -2.22 28.69 -19.12
CA ILE A 12 -1.06 27.81 -19.33
C ILE A 12 0.06 28.15 -18.36
N PHE A 13 0.32 29.43 -18.13
CA PHE A 13 1.29 29.89 -17.14
C PHE A 13 0.91 29.45 -15.72
N GLY A 14 -0.37 29.53 -15.34
CA GLY A 14 -0.84 29.07 -14.04
C GLY A 14 -0.68 27.55 -13.83
N LYS A 15 -0.67 26.76 -14.92
CA LYS A 15 -0.54 25.30 -14.84
C LYS A 15 0.90 24.78 -14.96
N TYR A 16 1.72 25.42 -15.78
CA TYR A 16 3.05 24.94 -16.15
C TYR A 16 4.17 25.98 -15.89
N GLY A 17 3.83 27.15 -15.35
CA GLY A 17 4.80 28.24 -15.11
C GLY A 17 5.46 28.72 -16.41
N ASN A 18 6.78 28.94 -16.34
CA ASN A 18 7.62 29.35 -17.47
C ASN A 18 7.98 28.20 -18.43
N GLU A 19 7.37 27.02 -18.29
CA GLU A 19 7.68 25.88 -19.14
C GLU A 19 7.24 26.12 -20.59
N PHE A 20 6.14 26.84 -20.83
CA PHE A 20 5.58 27.06 -22.17
C PHE A 20 5.31 28.54 -22.49
N ASP A 21 5.83 29.05 -23.61
CA ASP A 21 5.43 30.35 -24.16
C ASP A 21 4.43 30.18 -25.31
N ILE A 22 3.29 30.85 -25.22
CA ILE A 22 2.28 30.87 -26.28
C ILE A 22 2.64 31.93 -27.31
N LEU A 23 3.13 31.48 -28.48
CA LEU A 23 3.57 32.34 -29.57
C LEU A 23 2.47 32.65 -30.59
N GLY A 24 1.46 31.78 -30.71
CA GLY A 24 0.34 31.92 -31.64
C GLY A 24 -0.94 32.47 -30.98
N GLU A 25 -1.84 33.02 -31.81
CA GLU A 25 -3.15 33.49 -31.36
C GLU A 25 -4.09 32.32 -31.01
N TYR A 26 -4.85 32.47 -29.92
CA TYR A 26 -5.84 31.49 -29.52
C TYR A 26 -7.15 31.70 -30.29
N GLN A 27 -7.47 30.76 -31.19
CA GLN A 27 -8.68 30.81 -32.02
C GLN A 27 -9.75 29.78 -31.59
N GLY A 28 -9.48 29.01 -30.53
CA GLY A 28 -10.38 28.00 -29.96
C GLY A 28 -9.66 26.70 -29.58
N LYS A 29 -10.33 25.88 -28.76
CA LYS A 29 -9.73 24.69 -28.13
C LYS A 29 -9.19 23.61 -29.10
N GLU A 30 -9.75 23.55 -30.32
CA GLU A 30 -9.42 22.56 -31.34
C GLU A 30 -8.42 23.06 -32.39
N ILE A 31 -8.17 24.37 -32.47
CA ILE A 31 -7.32 24.96 -33.51
C ILE A 31 -5.88 24.99 -32.99
N PRO A 32 -4.91 24.30 -33.62
CA PRO A 32 -3.53 24.30 -33.18
C PRO A 32 -2.91 25.69 -33.21
N LEU A 33 -2.17 26.03 -32.17
CA LEU A 33 -1.38 27.26 -32.10
C LEU A 33 0.09 26.95 -31.85
N LEU A 34 0.95 27.93 -32.13
CA LEU A 34 2.39 27.80 -31.97
C LEU A 34 2.79 28.05 -30.50
N VAL A 35 3.58 27.14 -29.94
CA VAL A 35 4.04 27.16 -28.54
C VAL A 35 5.52 26.86 -28.50
N ARG A 36 6.25 27.55 -27.62
CA ARG A 36 7.63 27.27 -27.26
C ARG A 36 7.67 26.45 -25.99
N HIS A 37 8.41 25.34 -25.95
CA HIS A 37 8.66 24.57 -24.71
C HIS A 37 10.12 24.76 -24.28
N HIS A 38 10.33 25.18 -23.03
CA HIS A 38 11.65 25.25 -22.39
C HIS A 38 11.98 23.94 -21.69
N VAL A 39 13.09 23.29 -22.07
CA VAL A 39 13.54 22.00 -21.52
C VAL A 39 15.06 21.93 -21.41
N ASN A 40 15.58 21.59 -20.22
CA ASN A 40 17.01 21.36 -19.94
C ASN A 40 17.96 22.45 -20.50
N GLY A 41 17.60 23.73 -20.32
CA GLY A 41 18.41 24.87 -20.77
C GLY A 41 18.34 25.19 -22.28
N SER A 42 17.41 24.57 -23.02
CA SER A 42 17.14 24.84 -24.43
C SER A 42 15.64 25.06 -24.67
N TYR A 43 15.24 25.47 -25.87
CA TYR A 43 13.84 25.67 -26.26
C TYR A 43 13.56 25.18 -27.68
N HIS A 44 12.30 24.83 -27.97
CA HIS A 44 11.84 24.56 -29.33
C HIS A 44 10.37 24.94 -29.52
N ASP A 45 10.04 25.32 -30.75
CA ASP A 45 8.71 25.79 -31.14
C ASP A 45 7.94 24.68 -31.87
N TYR A 46 6.69 24.44 -31.47
CA TYR A 46 5.85 23.38 -32.03
C TYR A 46 4.38 23.78 -32.05
N LYS A 47 3.60 23.16 -32.93
CA LYS A 47 2.14 23.34 -33.00
C LYS A 47 1.45 22.32 -32.11
N VAL A 48 0.52 22.78 -31.28
CA VAL A 48 -0.27 21.92 -30.39
C VAL A 48 -1.70 22.43 -30.27
N ARG A 49 -2.67 21.53 -30.12
CA ARG A 49 -4.05 21.91 -29.82
C ARG A 49 -4.12 22.46 -28.39
N PRO A 50 -4.77 23.61 -28.16
CA PRO A 50 -4.93 24.16 -26.82
C PRO A 50 -5.54 23.20 -25.80
N ALA A 51 -6.49 22.36 -26.22
CA ALA A 51 -7.07 21.31 -25.37
C ALA A 51 -6.04 20.27 -24.91
N ASP A 52 -5.12 19.85 -25.78
CA ASP A 52 -4.10 18.84 -25.48
C ASP A 52 -2.98 19.42 -24.62
N LEU A 53 -2.54 20.64 -24.92
CA LEU A 53 -1.58 21.38 -24.11
C LEU A 53 -2.14 21.55 -22.69
N LYS A 54 -3.39 21.98 -22.56
CA LYS A 54 -4.07 22.14 -21.26
C LYS A 54 -4.19 20.82 -20.51
N ARG A 55 -4.50 19.70 -21.18
CA ARG A 55 -4.75 18.43 -20.48
C ARG A 55 -3.47 17.76 -20.01
N ARG A 56 -2.44 17.69 -20.87
CA ARG A 56 -1.27 16.83 -20.67
C ARG A 56 0.09 17.55 -20.70
N GLY A 57 0.16 18.84 -21.05
CA GLY A 57 1.44 19.53 -21.26
C GLY A 57 2.29 18.83 -22.33
N SER A 58 1.64 18.15 -23.27
CA SER A 58 2.33 17.21 -24.15
C SER A 58 3.09 17.96 -25.24
N CYS A 59 4.41 18.04 -25.07
CA CYS A 59 5.28 18.42 -26.15
C CYS A 59 5.58 17.20 -27.04
N SER A 60 5.11 17.24 -28.28
CA SER A 60 5.35 16.19 -29.26
C SER A 60 6.83 16.02 -29.63
N ILE A 61 7.65 17.05 -29.42
CA ILE A 61 9.10 17.01 -29.64
C ILE A 61 9.79 16.34 -28.44
N CYS A 62 9.49 16.73 -27.21
CA CYS A 62 10.04 16.10 -26.00
C CYS A 62 9.62 14.64 -25.85
N HIS A 63 8.36 14.31 -26.12
CA HIS A 63 7.89 12.92 -26.06
C HIS A 63 8.57 12.03 -27.15
N ARG A 64 9.07 12.65 -28.22
CA ARG A 64 9.84 11.96 -29.27
C ARG A 64 11.36 12.08 -29.06
N ARG A 65 11.82 12.82 -28.05
CA ARG A 65 13.24 13.03 -27.79
C ARG A 65 13.85 11.72 -27.29
N LYS A 66 14.74 11.16 -28.09
CA LYS A 66 15.58 10.02 -27.71
C LYS A 66 16.71 10.53 -26.82
N ARG A 67 17.15 9.71 -25.87
CA ARG A 67 18.36 9.98 -25.09
C ARG A 67 19.52 10.25 -26.04
N THR A 68 20.34 11.24 -25.74
CA THR A 68 21.59 11.44 -26.48
C THR A 68 22.63 10.41 -26.05
N HIS A 69 23.70 10.27 -26.83
CA HIS A 69 24.80 9.40 -26.45
C HIS A 69 25.43 9.80 -25.11
N ASP A 70 25.67 11.09 -24.88
CA ASP A 70 26.28 11.58 -23.64
C ASP A 70 25.36 11.38 -22.42
N GLU A 71 24.05 11.57 -22.60
CA GLU A 71 23.06 11.28 -21.55
C GLU A 71 23.08 9.80 -21.17
N PHE A 72 23.18 8.90 -22.16
CA PHE A 72 23.27 7.46 -21.93
C PHE A 72 24.58 7.05 -21.25
N VAL A 73 25.71 7.64 -21.62
CA VAL A 73 27.01 7.37 -20.98
C VAL A 73 26.99 7.77 -19.50
N LYS A 74 26.45 8.96 -19.18
CA LYS A 74 26.30 9.42 -17.79
C LYS A 74 25.37 8.53 -16.96
N GLU A 75 24.30 8.02 -17.57
CA GLU A 75 23.38 7.09 -16.91
C GLU A 75 24.04 5.75 -16.57
N VAL A 76 24.87 5.22 -17.47
CA VAL A 76 25.67 4.00 -17.21
C VAL A 76 26.68 4.24 -16.09
N ASP A 77 27.44 5.32 -16.16
CA ASP A 77 28.44 5.69 -15.14
C ASP A 77 27.80 5.88 -13.75
N ALA A 78 26.64 6.54 -13.67
CA ALA A 78 25.91 6.69 -12.41
C ALA A 78 25.39 5.35 -11.84
N LEU A 79 25.15 4.34 -12.69
CA LEU A 79 24.57 3.06 -12.29
C LEU A 79 25.62 2.07 -11.77
N VAL A 80 26.78 1.99 -12.43
CA VAL A 80 27.80 0.97 -12.15
C VAL A 80 29.19 1.56 -11.88
N GLY A 81 29.32 2.88 -11.86
CA GLY A 81 30.60 3.57 -11.72
C GLY A 81 31.53 3.37 -12.92
N GLY A 82 32.83 3.55 -12.69
CA GLY A 82 33.87 3.52 -13.72
C GLY A 82 34.28 2.12 -14.22
N GLU A 83 33.63 1.05 -13.76
CA GLU A 83 33.96 -0.33 -14.18
C GLU A 83 33.48 -0.62 -15.62
N TYR A 84 32.47 0.10 -16.11
CA TYR A 84 31.92 -0.08 -17.45
C TYR A 84 32.09 1.17 -18.31
N ILE A 85 32.68 1.00 -19.49
CA ILE A 85 32.83 2.03 -20.51
C ILE A 85 31.93 1.70 -21.70
N VAL A 86 31.16 2.68 -22.14
CA VAL A 86 30.37 2.60 -23.38
C VAL A 86 31.29 2.87 -24.57
N ALA A 87 31.69 1.82 -25.29
CA ALA A 87 32.69 1.90 -26.35
C ALA A 87 32.13 2.24 -27.74
N SER A 88 30.83 2.03 -27.98
CA SER A 88 30.18 2.38 -29.25
C SER A 88 29.09 3.43 -29.09
N HIS A 89 28.79 4.14 -30.17
CA HIS A 89 27.77 5.19 -30.16
C HIS A 89 26.36 4.62 -29.88
N TYR A 90 25.62 5.30 -29.01
CA TYR A 90 24.25 4.95 -28.68
C TYR A 90 23.29 5.48 -29.73
N ILE A 91 22.38 4.62 -30.21
CA ILE A 91 21.37 4.99 -31.22
C ILE A 91 19.96 4.97 -30.62
N ASN A 92 19.61 3.92 -29.88
CA ASN A 92 18.34 3.77 -29.16
C ASN A 92 18.43 2.60 -28.17
N SER A 93 17.40 2.42 -27.34
CA SER A 93 17.39 1.41 -26.27
C SER A 93 17.46 -0.05 -26.74
N LYS A 94 17.12 -0.30 -28.02
CA LYS A 94 17.03 -1.65 -28.61
C LYS A 94 18.20 -2.00 -29.53
N THR A 95 19.02 -1.02 -29.92
CA THR A 95 20.20 -1.25 -30.75
C THR A 95 21.36 -1.63 -29.85
N LYS A 96 22.09 -2.70 -30.20
CA LYS A 96 23.23 -3.14 -29.40
C LYS A 96 24.30 -2.07 -29.37
N VAL A 97 24.83 -1.84 -28.18
CA VAL A 97 25.97 -0.99 -27.89
C VAL A 97 27.10 -1.89 -27.40
N THR A 98 28.33 -1.58 -27.81
CA THR A 98 29.53 -2.25 -27.32
C THR A 98 29.88 -1.66 -25.96
N PHE A 99 29.95 -2.53 -24.96
CA PHE A 99 30.43 -2.22 -23.62
C PHE A 99 31.82 -2.82 -23.42
N LEU A 100 32.64 -2.10 -22.68
CA LEU A 100 33.94 -2.52 -22.19
C LEU A 100 33.86 -2.57 -20.67
N HIS A 101 34.00 -3.76 -20.10
CA HIS A 101 34.03 -3.96 -18.66
C HIS A 101 35.48 -4.13 -18.21
N LEU A 102 35.95 -3.22 -17.36
CA LEU A 102 37.24 -3.25 -16.72
C LEU A 102 37.15 -4.15 -15.49
N THR A 103 37.86 -5.27 -15.52
CA THR A 103 37.96 -6.20 -14.38
C THR A 103 39.40 -6.34 -13.94
N GLU A 104 39.63 -6.81 -12.70
CA GLU A 104 40.97 -7.09 -12.20
C GLU A 104 41.72 -8.15 -13.03
N GLU A 105 40.97 -9.09 -13.64
CA GLU A 105 41.49 -10.19 -14.47
C GLU A 105 41.69 -9.80 -15.95
N GLY A 106 41.28 -8.60 -16.35
CA GLY A 106 41.41 -8.12 -17.72
C GLY A 106 40.20 -7.32 -18.23
N ILE A 107 40.19 -7.05 -19.53
CA ILE A 107 39.17 -6.22 -20.19
C ILE A 107 38.24 -7.11 -20.99
N HIS A 108 36.93 -7.03 -20.72
CA HIS A 108 35.91 -7.77 -21.47
C HIS A 108 35.14 -6.84 -22.40
N LEU A 109 35.14 -7.17 -23.70
CA LEU A 109 34.41 -6.44 -24.73
C LEU A 109 33.18 -7.24 -25.16
N PHE A 110 31.98 -6.66 -25.04
CA PHE A 110 30.75 -7.36 -25.41
C PHE A 110 29.67 -6.41 -25.93
N ASN A 111 28.73 -6.96 -26.71
CA ASN A 111 27.62 -6.20 -27.27
C ASN A 111 26.32 -6.49 -26.50
N MET A 112 25.65 -5.44 -26.03
CA MET A 112 24.38 -5.56 -25.30
C MET A 112 23.44 -4.41 -25.64
N THR A 113 22.14 -4.64 -25.60
CA THR A 113 21.17 -3.55 -25.74
C THR A 113 21.12 -2.70 -24.47
N PRO A 114 21.08 -1.36 -24.56
CA PRO A 114 20.92 -0.46 -23.41
C PRO A 114 19.76 -0.83 -22.48
N ASP A 115 18.62 -1.28 -23.04
CA ASP A 115 17.46 -1.73 -22.26
C ASP A 115 17.76 -2.95 -21.38
N ALA A 116 18.52 -3.92 -21.90
CA ALA A 116 18.92 -5.10 -21.11
C ALA A 116 19.91 -4.74 -20.01
N PHE A 117 20.83 -3.81 -20.29
CA PHE A 117 21.83 -3.35 -19.33
C PHE A 117 21.20 -2.55 -18.17
N ILE A 118 20.31 -1.60 -18.49
CA ILE A 118 19.71 -0.70 -17.50
C ILE A 118 18.49 -1.36 -16.82
N ASN A 119 17.50 -1.81 -17.59
CA ASN A 119 16.21 -2.24 -17.02
C ASN A 119 16.19 -3.72 -16.62
N GLN A 120 16.86 -4.60 -17.38
CA GLN A 120 16.89 -6.04 -17.09
C GLN A 120 18.10 -6.45 -16.22
N HIS A 121 18.90 -5.47 -15.77
CA HIS A 121 20.05 -5.67 -14.90
C HIS A 121 21.07 -6.69 -15.44
N SER A 122 21.11 -6.89 -16.77
CA SER A 122 22.09 -7.77 -17.40
C SER A 122 23.48 -7.13 -17.31
N ARG A 123 24.51 -7.95 -17.08
CA ARG A 123 25.91 -7.52 -16.91
C ARG A 123 26.82 -8.32 -17.85
N CYS A 124 28.12 -8.09 -17.76
CA CYS A 124 29.13 -8.71 -18.61
C CYS A 124 28.91 -10.25 -18.73
N PRO A 125 28.59 -10.76 -19.94
CA PRO A 125 28.35 -12.18 -20.17
C PRO A 125 29.57 -13.04 -19.82
N GLU A 126 30.78 -12.56 -20.11
CA GLU A 126 32.03 -13.26 -19.79
C GLU A 126 32.22 -13.45 -18.28
N CYS A 127 31.91 -12.43 -17.48
CA CYS A 127 31.90 -12.53 -16.01
C CYS A 127 30.77 -13.43 -15.49
N CYS A 128 29.66 -13.53 -16.22
CA CYS A 128 28.54 -14.38 -15.86
C CYS A 128 28.82 -15.87 -16.12
N VAL A 129 29.54 -16.19 -17.21
CA VAL A 129 29.88 -17.56 -17.62
C VAL A 129 31.04 -18.14 -16.80
N ARG A 130 31.94 -17.32 -16.24
CA ARG A 130 33.06 -17.75 -15.38
C ARG A 130 32.70 -18.24 -13.98
N ARG A 131 31.42 -18.40 -13.62
CA ARG A 131 31.08 -19.16 -12.40
C ARG A 131 31.39 -20.64 -12.64
N VAL A 132 32.62 -21.03 -12.35
CA VAL A 132 33.00 -22.45 -12.23
C VAL A 132 31.96 -23.10 -11.30
N PRO A 133 31.33 -24.22 -11.69
CA PRO A 133 30.46 -24.95 -10.79
C PRO A 133 31.19 -25.24 -9.49
N ASP A 134 30.53 -25.01 -8.34
CA ASP A 134 31.12 -25.34 -7.05
C ASP A 134 31.64 -26.78 -7.08
N SER A 135 32.83 -27.03 -6.54
CA SER A 135 33.28 -28.41 -6.32
C SER A 135 32.33 -29.11 -5.34
N LEU A 136 32.36 -30.45 -5.31
CA LEU A 136 31.57 -31.21 -4.33
C LEU A 136 31.82 -30.73 -2.90
N GLU A 137 33.08 -30.47 -2.56
CA GLU A 137 33.51 -29.97 -1.26
C GLU A 137 32.92 -28.58 -0.93
N VAL A 138 32.91 -27.67 -1.89
CA VAL A 138 32.31 -26.33 -1.73
C VAL A 138 30.78 -26.42 -1.61
N MET A 139 30.14 -27.30 -2.36
CA MET A 139 28.69 -27.55 -2.26
C MET A 139 28.31 -28.08 -0.87
N MET A 140 29.07 -29.05 -0.35
CA MET A 140 28.86 -29.61 0.98
C MET A 140 29.08 -28.55 2.08
N ALA A 141 30.12 -27.73 1.99
CA ALA A 141 30.37 -26.65 2.95
C ALA A 141 29.22 -25.63 3.01
N LYS A 142 28.60 -25.31 1.87
CA LYS A 142 27.43 -24.41 1.82
C LYS A 142 26.19 -25.02 2.44
N LEU A 143 25.99 -26.33 2.33
CA LEU A 143 24.90 -27.02 3.00
C LEU A 143 25.13 -27.08 4.51
N GLU A 144 26.36 -27.34 4.94
CA GLU A 144 26.75 -27.35 6.35
C GLU A 144 26.54 -25.97 6.99
N ASP A 145 27.04 -24.90 6.37
CA ASP A 145 26.87 -23.53 6.86
C ASP A 145 25.39 -23.12 7.02
N LYS A 146 24.54 -23.58 6.09
CA LYS A 146 23.14 -23.20 6.06
C LYS A 146 22.24 -24.04 6.97
N PHE A 147 22.52 -25.33 7.09
CA PHE A 147 21.63 -26.31 7.73
C PHE A 147 22.32 -27.09 8.86
N SER A 148 23.52 -26.70 9.29
CA SER A 148 24.20 -27.25 10.48
C SER A 148 24.26 -28.78 10.52
N GLY A 149 24.54 -29.43 9.39
CA GLY A 149 24.65 -30.89 9.29
C GLY A 149 23.33 -31.66 9.12
N GLU A 150 22.20 -31.00 8.90
CA GLU A 150 20.91 -31.67 8.64
C GLU A 150 20.92 -32.51 7.34
N PHE A 151 21.85 -32.29 6.40
CA PHE A 151 21.89 -33.01 5.12
C PHE A 151 23.18 -33.80 4.94
N GLU A 152 23.07 -35.12 4.79
CA GLU A 152 24.16 -36.01 4.38
C GLU A 152 24.10 -36.25 2.86
N TYR A 153 25.20 -36.00 2.15
CA TYR A 153 25.30 -36.29 0.71
C TYR A 153 25.68 -37.76 0.46
N LYS A 154 25.02 -38.40 -0.52
CA LYS A 154 25.36 -39.76 -0.98
C LYS A 154 26.08 -39.75 -2.32
N GLU A 155 25.39 -39.38 -3.40
CA GLU A 155 25.94 -39.45 -4.76
C GLU A 155 25.21 -38.55 -5.78
N GLY A 156 25.79 -38.42 -6.97
CA GLY A 156 25.16 -37.79 -8.14
C GLY A 156 25.54 -36.34 -8.42
N TYR A 157 26.51 -35.76 -7.71
CA TYR A 157 26.89 -34.37 -7.91
C TYR A 157 27.73 -34.14 -9.17
N VAL A 158 27.22 -33.30 -10.07
CA VAL A 158 27.95 -32.77 -11.24
C VAL A 158 27.98 -31.25 -11.20
N ASN A 159 26.87 -30.60 -10.81
CA ASN A 159 26.79 -29.15 -10.58
C ASN A 159 25.58 -28.83 -9.68
N GLY A 160 25.41 -27.56 -9.30
CA GLY A 160 24.32 -27.13 -8.42
C GLY A 160 22.89 -27.39 -8.95
N GLN A 161 22.71 -27.68 -10.23
CA GLN A 161 21.42 -27.94 -10.87
C GLN A 161 21.15 -29.43 -11.12
N THR A 162 22.10 -30.33 -10.84
CA THR A 162 21.88 -31.78 -10.98
C THR A 162 21.20 -32.37 -9.75
N ASN A 163 20.26 -33.28 -9.97
CA ASN A 163 19.63 -34.04 -8.90
C ASN A 163 20.67 -34.95 -8.25
N CYS A 164 20.83 -34.80 -6.94
CA CYS A 164 21.70 -35.61 -6.11
C CYS A 164 20.85 -36.35 -5.06
N GLN A 165 21.38 -37.46 -4.57
CA GLN A 165 20.80 -38.20 -3.45
C GLN A 165 21.35 -37.65 -2.13
N PHE A 166 20.44 -37.36 -1.21
CA PHE A 166 20.76 -36.90 0.15
C PHE A 166 19.97 -37.70 1.18
N VAL A 167 20.48 -37.75 2.40
CA VAL A 167 19.71 -38.11 3.60
C VAL A 167 19.48 -36.83 4.39
N HIS A 168 18.23 -36.56 4.75
CA HIS A 168 17.87 -35.42 5.58
C HIS A 168 17.59 -35.90 7.01
N HIS A 169 18.37 -35.42 7.96
CA HIS A 169 18.26 -35.68 9.39
C HIS A 169 17.44 -34.58 10.05
N THR A 170 16.37 -34.98 10.73
CA THR A 170 15.49 -34.08 11.49
C THR A 170 15.32 -34.59 12.91
N ASP A 171 14.80 -33.75 13.81
CA ASP A 171 14.44 -34.15 15.18
C ASP A 171 13.44 -35.32 15.24
N LEU A 172 12.68 -35.54 14.16
CA LEU A 172 11.65 -36.58 14.04
C LEU A 172 12.16 -37.87 13.36
N GLY A 173 13.45 -37.91 12.96
CA GLY A 173 14.04 -39.04 12.24
C GLY A 173 14.76 -38.63 10.94
N SER A 174 15.28 -39.62 10.21
CA SER A 174 16.06 -39.43 8.98
C SER A 174 15.38 -40.06 7.77
N HIS A 175 15.37 -39.39 6.61
CA HIS A 175 14.78 -39.93 5.38
C HIS A 175 15.59 -39.55 4.13
N GLU A 176 15.56 -40.42 3.12
CA GLU A 176 16.24 -40.22 1.84
C GLU A 176 15.45 -39.29 0.91
N ILE A 177 16.16 -38.42 0.19
CA ILE A 177 15.59 -37.48 -0.76
C ILE A 177 16.43 -37.36 -2.03
N ILE A 178 15.76 -37.01 -3.13
CA ILE A 178 16.41 -36.62 -4.39
C ILE A 178 16.09 -35.14 -4.64
N SER A 179 17.11 -34.30 -4.68
CA SER A 179 16.95 -32.85 -4.90
C SER A 179 18.18 -32.25 -5.55
N THR A 180 18.08 -31.03 -6.09
CA THR A 180 19.25 -30.28 -6.56
C THR A 180 19.84 -29.44 -5.41
N PRO A 181 21.17 -29.31 -5.32
CA PRO A 181 21.82 -28.45 -4.31
C PRO A 181 21.32 -27.00 -4.37
N ALA A 182 21.14 -26.44 -5.57
CA ALA A 182 20.62 -25.09 -5.75
C ALA A 182 19.18 -24.95 -5.22
N ARG A 183 18.33 -25.98 -5.36
CA ARG A 183 16.97 -25.95 -4.81
C ARG A 183 17.01 -25.98 -3.28
N LEU A 184 17.81 -26.85 -2.68
CA LEU A 184 17.97 -26.91 -1.21
C LEU A 184 18.45 -25.57 -0.66
N LEU A 185 19.51 -25.01 -1.25
CA LEU A 185 20.12 -23.76 -0.82
C LEU A 185 19.22 -22.53 -1.10
N ASN A 186 18.51 -22.45 -2.21
CA ASN A 186 17.73 -21.24 -2.55
C ASN A 186 16.30 -21.25 -1.99
N THR A 187 15.64 -22.42 -1.97
CA THR A 187 14.23 -22.54 -1.55
C THR A 187 14.04 -22.98 -0.10
N GLY A 188 15.14 -23.16 0.64
CA GLY A 188 15.17 -23.28 2.10
C GLY A 188 14.71 -24.62 2.66
N GLY A 189 15.20 -25.74 2.12
CA GLY A 189 15.11 -27.05 2.79
C GLY A 189 14.40 -28.16 2.01
N CYS A 190 14.17 -29.28 2.69
CA CYS A 190 13.66 -30.53 2.14
C CYS A 190 12.22 -30.43 1.62
N GLY A 191 12.01 -30.82 0.35
CA GLY A 191 10.68 -30.84 -0.27
C GLY A 191 9.71 -31.84 0.37
N VAL A 192 10.21 -32.92 0.96
CA VAL A 192 9.41 -33.92 1.68
C VAL A 192 8.93 -33.38 3.03
N CYS A 193 9.79 -32.66 3.76
CA CYS A 193 9.38 -31.96 4.98
C CYS A 193 8.38 -30.82 4.73
N LYS A 194 8.39 -30.25 3.51
CA LYS A 194 7.45 -29.20 3.10
C LYS A 194 6.17 -29.71 2.46
N ASN A 195 6.17 -30.91 1.85
CA ASN A 195 5.00 -31.59 1.29
C ASN A 195 4.80 -32.93 1.98
N THR A 196 3.85 -32.94 2.91
CA THR A 196 3.43 -34.09 3.72
C THR A 196 2.69 -35.15 2.89
N ASN A 197 3.42 -35.96 2.13
CA ASN A 197 2.94 -37.29 1.72
C ASN A 197 3.19 -38.29 2.86
N LEU A 198 2.59 -38.03 4.03
CA LEU A 198 2.50 -39.02 5.10
C LEU A 198 1.64 -40.19 4.62
N SER A 199 1.96 -41.43 5.00
CA SER A 199 1.01 -42.53 4.83
C SER A 199 -0.12 -42.40 5.87
N HIS A 200 -1.22 -43.15 5.68
CA HIS A 200 -2.31 -43.16 6.66
C HIS A 200 -1.82 -43.62 8.04
N ASP A 201 -1.01 -44.67 8.08
CA ASP A 201 -0.50 -45.25 9.32
C ASP A 201 0.47 -44.29 10.03
N ASP A 202 1.35 -43.63 9.27
CA ASP A 202 2.26 -42.63 9.83
C ASP A 202 1.50 -41.43 10.41
N PHE A 203 0.41 -40.99 9.75
CA PHE A 203 -0.41 -39.90 10.26
C PHE A 203 -1.09 -40.27 11.58
N VAL A 204 -1.65 -41.49 11.68
CA VAL A 204 -2.31 -41.98 12.90
C VAL A 204 -1.29 -42.10 14.04
N GLN A 205 -0.11 -42.64 13.76
CA GLN A 205 0.98 -42.76 14.73
C GLN A 205 1.42 -41.39 15.26
N LEU A 206 1.65 -40.42 14.38
CA LEU A 206 2.02 -39.05 14.80
C LEU A 206 0.94 -38.38 15.64
N LEU A 207 -0.33 -38.60 15.33
CA LEU A 207 -1.44 -38.05 16.11
C LEU A 207 -1.49 -38.68 17.51
N PHE A 208 -1.27 -39.99 17.60
CA PHE A 208 -1.22 -40.73 18.87
C PHE A 208 -0.01 -40.32 19.73
N GLU A 209 1.17 -40.16 19.16
CA GLU A 209 2.35 -39.68 19.90
C GLU A 209 2.14 -38.29 20.49
N LYS A 210 1.38 -37.44 19.78
CA LYS A 210 1.16 -36.04 20.18
C LYS A 210 0.01 -35.87 21.18
N TYR A 211 -1.09 -36.59 21.01
CA TYR A 211 -2.34 -36.39 21.77
C TYR A 211 -2.84 -37.64 22.49
N GLY A 212 -2.12 -38.77 22.39
CA GLY A 212 -2.52 -40.05 22.94
C GLY A 212 -3.85 -40.54 22.36
N ASP A 213 -4.68 -41.14 23.23
CA ASP A 213 -6.01 -41.65 22.89
C ASP A 213 -7.10 -40.57 22.78
N GLU A 214 -6.74 -39.28 22.82
CA GLU A 214 -7.73 -38.20 22.80
C GLU A 214 -8.50 -38.13 21.47
N PHE A 215 -7.85 -38.51 20.36
CA PHE A 215 -8.47 -38.50 19.03
C PHE A 215 -8.38 -39.87 18.37
N THR A 216 -9.47 -40.32 17.75
CA THR A 216 -9.51 -41.54 16.94
C THR A 216 -9.84 -41.20 15.50
N VAL A 217 -8.95 -41.54 14.58
CA VAL A 217 -9.16 -41.34 13.14
C VAL A 217 -10.14 -42.39 12.61
N LEU A 218 -11.27 -41.95 12.05
CA LEU A 218 -12.35 -42.85 11.58
C LEU A 218 -12.38 -43.03 10.06
N SER A 219 -11.61 -42.22 9.32
CA SER A 219 -11.60 -42.23 7.86
C SER A 219 -10.19 -42.28 7.29
N THR A 220 -10.07 -42.71 6.04
CA THR A 220 -8.76 -42.82 5.37
C THR A 220 -8.14 -41.44 5.16
N TYR A 221 -6.93 -41.27 5.69
CA TYR A 221 -6.10 -40.10 5.44
C TYR A 221 -5.46 -40.21 4.05
N ASN A 222 -5.47 -39.12 3.29
CA ASN A 222 -4.85 -39.04 1.97
C ASN A 222 -3.81 -37.92 1.93
N LEU A 223 -4.18 -36.71 2.31
CA LEU A 223 -3.34 -35.51 2.29
C LEU A 223 -3.68 -34.59 3.47
N THR A 224 -2.70 -33.79 3.90
CA THR A 224 -2.86 -32.84 5.01
C THR A 224 -3.89 -31.74 4.73
N SER A 225 -4.11 -31.38 3.48
CA SER A 225 -5.12 -30.38 3.08
C SER A 225 -6.55 -30.93 3.02
N ASN A 226 -6.73 -32.25 3.07
CA ASN A 226 -8.05 -32.87 2.99
C ASN A 226 -8.71 -32.94 4.36
N LYS A 227 -10.05 -32.99 4.33
CA LYS A 227 -10.84 -33.26 5.53
C LYS A 227 -10.72 -34.72 5.95
N LEU A 228 -10.75 -34.94 7.25
CA LEU A 228 -10.69 -36.21 7.93
C LEU A 228 -11.85 -36.27 8.93
N LEU A 229 -12.58 -37.38 8.94
CA LEU A 229 -13.53 -37.71 10.01
C LEU A 229 -12.76 -38.28 11.20
N VAL A 230 -12.93 -37.65 12.36
CA VAL A 230 -12.22 -37.95 13.60
C VAL A 230 -13.21 -37.95 14.76
N ARG A 231 -13.02 -38.87 15.71
CA ARG A 231 -13.71 -38.87 16.99
C ARG A 231 -12.86 -38.17 18.04
N HIS A 232 -13.43 -37.21 18.77
CA HIS A 232 -12.82 -36.64 19.96
C HIS A 232 -13.33 -37.41 21.19
N ASN A 233 -12.44 -38.14 21.85
CA ASN A 233 -12.73 -38.95 23.03
C ASN A 233 -12.77 -38.08 24.31
N THR A 234 -13.66 -37.09 24.36
CA THR A 234 -13.83 -36.28 25.57
C THR A 234 -14.48 -37.10 26.69
N LYS A 235 -14.16 -36.77 27.95
CA LYS A 235 -14.66 -37.52 29.12
C LYS A 235 -16.19 -37.48 29.28
N GLU A 236 -16.81 -36.37 28.86
CA GLU A 236 -18.24 -36.11 29.11
C GLU A 236 -19.10 -36.30 27.86
N ASN A 237 -18.57 -36.04 26.66
CA ASN A 237 -19.34 -36.11 25.43
C ASN A 237 -18.45 -36.52 24.23
N PRO A 238 -18.18 -37.82 24.02
CA PRO A 238 -17.50 -38.31 22.83
C PRO A 238 -18.32 -38.01 21.57
N HIS A 239 -17.71 -37.42 20.55
CA HIS A 239 -18.41 -37.05 19.32
C HIS A 239 -17.50 -37.10 18.09
N ASP A 240 -18.12 -37.25 16.92
CA ASP A 240 -17.47 -37.34 15.62
C ASP A 240 -17.57 -36.00 14.89
N PHE A 241 -16.48 -35.57 14.27
CA PHE A 241 -16.44 -34.29 13.54
C PHE A 241 -15.46 -34.34 12.36
N GLU A 242 -15.69 -33.48 11.37
CA GLU A 242 -14.78 -33.28 10.24
C GLU A 242 -13.78 -32.16 10.54
N VAL A 243 -12.50 -32.42 10.27
CA VAL A 243 -11.42 -31.44 10.41
C VAL A 243 -10.38 -31.61 9.31
N ILE A 244 -9.68 -30.54 8.93
CA ILE A 244 -8.56 -30.64 8.00
C ILE A 244 -7.41 -31.37 8.71
N ALA A 245 -6.86 -32.40 8.09
CA ALA A 245 -5.88 -33.28 8.74
C ALA A 245 -4.62 -32.53 9.22
N GLY A 246 -4.12 -31.58 8.42
CA GLY A 246 -3.01 -30.71 8.82
C GLY A 246 -3.38 -29.76 9.97
N ASP A 247 -4.60 -29.23 10.00
CA ASP A 247 -5.06 -28.39 11.10
C ASP A 247 -5.09 -29.17 12.41
N LEU A 248 -5.57 -30.43 12.40
CA LEU A 248 -5.58 -31.29 13.57
C LEU A 248 -4.16 -31.66 14.04
N LEU A 249 -3.26 -31.93 13.10
CA LEU A 249 -1.86 -32.26 13.40
C LEU A 249 -1.14 -31.08 14.07
N HIS A 250 -1.40 -29.86 13.62
CA HIS A 250 -0.70 -28.66 14.13
C HIS A 250 -1.44 -27.96 15.28
N ARG A 251 -2.78 -28.10 15.37
CA ARG A 251 -3.64 -27.39 16.32
C ARG A 251 -4.68 -28.35 16.90
N LYS A 252 -4.83 -28.37 18.22
CA LYS A 252 -5.87 -29.14 18.93
C LYS A 252 -7.24 -28.48 18.73
N THR A 253 -7.81 -28.63 17.54
CA THR A 253 -9.07 -27.97 17.15
C THR A 253 -10.19 -28.99 17.02
N CYS A 254 -11.22 -28.82 17.84
CA CYS A 254 -12.49 -29.51 17.70
C CYS A 254 -13.59 -28.47 17.56
N CYS A 255 -14.33 -28.49 16.45
CA CYS A 255 -15.38 -27.51 16.16
C CYS A 255 -16.62 -27.68 17.04
N VAL A 256 -16.79 -28.84 17.68
CA VAL A 256 -17.90 -29.13 18.61
C VAL A 256 -17.55 -28.67 20.03
N CYS A 257 -16.32 -28.90 20.50
CA CYS A 257 -15.87 -28.42 21.82
C CYS A 257 -15.54 -26.92 21.84
N ASN A 258 -15.08 -26.37 20.73
CA ASN A 258 -14.71 -24.96 20.63
C ASN A 258 -15.29 -24.36 19.34
N PRO A 259 -16.61 -24.09 19.34
CA PRO A 259 -17.28 -23.52 18.17
C PRO A 259 -16.68 -22.14 17.86
N ARG A 260 -16.32 -21.94 16.59
CA ARG A 260 -15.64 -20.72 16.12
C ARG A 260 -16.53 -19.46 16.13
N SER A 261 -17.82 -19.60 16.41
CA SER A 261 -18.81 -18.52 16.38
C SER A 261 -19.66 -18.53 17.64
N LYS A 262 -19.89 -17.34 18.19
CA LYS A 262 -20.81 -17.10 19.29
C LYS A 262 -22.23 -17.48 18.90
N THR A 263 -23.03 -17.84 19.89
CA THR A 263 -24.49 -17.91 19.77
C THR A 263 -25.07 -16.51 19.58
N HIS A 264 -26.36 -16.44 19.20
CA HIS A 264 -27.01 -15.14 19.03
C HIS A 264 -27.12 -14.40 20.36
N GLU A 265 -27.45 -15.12 21.42
CA GLU A 265 -27.62 -14.62 22.77
C GLU A 265 -26.31 -14.08 23.33
N GLU A 266 -25.20 -14.84 23.19
CA GLU A 266 -23.86 -14.38 23.59
C GLU A 266 -23.41 -13.14 22.81
N PHE A 267 -23.79 -13.02 21.54
CA PHE A 267 -23.47 -11.84 20.75
C PHE A 267 -24.27 -10.60 21.19
N VAL A 268 -25.56 -10.76 21.49
CA VAL A 268 -26.41 -9.68 22.01
C VAL A 268 -25.88 -9.18 23.35
N GLU A 269 -25.52 -10.08 24.27
CA GLU A 269 -24.94 -9.72 25.56
C GLU A 269 -23.62 -8.97 25.39
N GLN A 270 -22.76 -9.42 24.47
CA GLN A 270 -21.51 -8.72 24.17
C GLN A 270 -21.72 -7.28 23.66
N ILE A 271 -22.74 -7.06 22.84
CA ILE A 271 -23.07 -5.70 22.36
C ILE A 271 -23.53 -4.82 23.52
N LYS A 272 -24.36 -5.36 24.42
CA LYS A 272 -24.81 -4.65 25.63
C LYS A 272 -23.65 -4.31 26.56
N GLU A 273 -22.75 -5.24 26.83
CA GLU A 273 -21.56 -5.00 27.67
C GLU A 273 -20.66 -3.90 27.08
N LYS A 274 -20.55 -3.84 25.75
CA LYS A 274 -19.63 -2.92 25.07
C LYS A 274 -20.21 -1.52 24.82
N PHE A 275 -21.47 -1.45 24.43
CA PHE A 275 -22.12 -0.21 23.98
C PHE A 275 -23.31 0.21 24.85
N GLY A 276 -23.62 -0.53 25.92
CA GLY A 276 -24.76 -0.27 26.79
C GLY A 276 -26.11 -0.55 26.13
N GLU A 277 -27.16 0.05 26.69
CA GLU A 277 -28.55 -0.09 26.22
C GLU A 277 -28.88 0.78 24.99
N GLU A 278 -27.90 1.53 24.47
CA GLU A 278 -28.07 2.40 23.30
C GLU A 278 -28.15 1.62 21.98
N TYR A 279 -27.68 0.36 21.93
CA TYR A 279 -27.66 -0.46 20.71
C TYR A 279 -28.59 -1.67 20.83
N GLU A 280 -29.52 -1.80 19.90
CA GLU A 280 -30.45 -2.93 19.78
C GLU A 280 -30.17 -3.77 18.52
N VAL A 281 -29.94 -5.07 18.70
CA VAL A 281 -29.71 -6.00 17.59
C VAL A 281 -31.06 -6.47 17.03
N LEU A 282 -31.38 -6.06 15.80
CA LEU A 282 -32.68 -6.31 15.17
C LEU A 282 -32.74 -7.62 14.36
N SER A 283 -31.60 -8.18 13.99
CA SER A 283 -31.52 -9.40 13.18
C SER A 283 -30.71 -10.49 13.84
N ARG A 284 -31.05 -11.75 13.56
CA ARG A 284 -30.32 -12.93 14.06
C ARG A 284 -28.85 -12.90 13.64
N TYR A 285 -27.98 -13.10 14.62
CA TYR A 285 -26.53 -13.27 14.41
C TYR A 285 -26.24 -14.66 13.82
N ILE A 286 -25.37 -14.71 12.80
CA ILE A 286 -24.97 -15.95 12.12
C ILE A 286 -23.48 -16.22 12.35
N ASN A 287 -22.63 -15.22 12.13
CA ASN A 287 -21.20 -15.26 12.40
C ASN A 287 -20.64 -13.83 12.40
N ASN A 288 -19.35 -13.67 12.69
CA ASN A 288 -18.73 -12.35 12.82
C ASN A 288 -18.58 -11.59 11.48
N LYS A 289 -18.76 -12.25 10.33
CA LYS A 289 -18.61 -11.67 9.00
C LYS A 289 -19.92 -11.36 8.29
N THR A 290 -21.02 -11.98 8.74
CA THR A 290 -22.33 -11.78 8.09
C THR A 290 -22.94 -10.51 8.63
N PRO A 291 -23.26 -9.51 7.78
CA PRO A 291 -23.83 -8.26 8.24
C PRO A 291 -25.16 -8.46 8.97
N ILE A 292 -25.33 -7.72 10.05
CA ILE A 292 -26.53 -7.72 10.88
C ILE A 292 -27.17 -6.33 10.87
N ARG A 293 -28.49 -6.28 11.06
CA ARG A 293 -29.24 -5.04 11.30
C ARG A 293 -29.17 -4.68 12.78
N VAL A 294 -28.79 -3.44 13.04
CA VAL A 294 -28.69 -2.88 14.39
C VAL A 294 -29.38 -1.52 14.40
N ARG A 295 -30.05 -1.20 15.50
CA ARG A 295 -30.58 0.11 15.81
C ARG A 295 -29.70 0.76 16.88
N HIS A 296 -29.34 2.02 16.68
CA HIS A 296 -28.69 2.85 17.68
C HIS A 296 -29.65 3.95 18.11
N ILE A 297 -29.95 4.01 19.40
CA ILE A 297 -30.79 5.01 20.05
C ILE A 297 -29.84 6.01 20.71
N CYS A 298 -29.77 7.22 20.20
CA CYS A 298 -28.91 8.28 20.72
C CYS A 298 -29.68 9.59 20.87
N GLU A 299 -29.05 10.60 21.49
CA GLU A 299 -29.69 11.90 21.75
C GLU A 299 -30.19 12.61 20.47
N THR A 300 -29.56 12.35 19.32
CA THR A 300 -29.96 12.95 18.02
C THR A 300 -31.05 12.17 17.29
N GLY A 301 -31.47 11.01 17.80
CA GLY A 301 -32.53 10.19 17.24
C GLY A 301 -32.20 8.69 17.13
N GLU A 302 -33.12 7.95 16.51
CA GLU A 302 -33.00 6.51 16.28
C GLU A 302 -32.47 6.21 14.87
N HIS A 303 -31.41 5.40 14.79
CA HIS A 303 -30.72 5.09 13.55
C HIS A 303 -30.66 3.58 13.31
N GLU A 304 -31.31 3.08 12.26
CA GLU A 304 -31.18 1.69 11.80
C GLU A 304 -30.14 1.56 10.69
N PHE A 305 -29.22 0.63 10.83
CA PHE A 305 -28.19 0.37 9.82
C PHE A 305 -27.76 -1.10 9.79
N ILE A 306 -27.09 -1.48 8.71
CA ILE A 306 -26.51 -2.82 8.51
C ILE A 306 -25.00 -2.72 8.71
N LYS A 307 -24.44 -3.59 9.55
CA LYS A 307 -22.99 -3.59 9.81
C LYS A 307 -22.47 -5.00 10.09
N GLU A 308 -21.21 -5.22 9.77
CA GLU A 308 -20.51 -6.46 10.10
C GLU A 308 -20.17 -6.51 11.61
N PRO A 309 -20.54 -7.59 12.33
CA PRO A 309 -20.25 -7.73 13.76
C PRO A 309 -18.77 -7.59 14.13
N SER A 310 -17.85 -8.13 13.32
CA SER A 310 -16.41 -8.03 13.59
C SER A 310 -15.91 -6.58 13.55
N SER A 311 -16.47 -5.76 12.66
CA SER A 311 -16.11 -4.34 12.52
C SER A 311 -16.65 -3.53 13.69
N MET A 312 -17.89 -3.80 14.13
CA MET A 312 -18.46 -3.15 15.32
C MET A 312 -17.64 -3.45 16.58
N ILE A 313 -17.32 -4.72 16.83
CA ILE A 313 -16.64 -5.13 18.05
C ILE A 313 -15.15 -4.78 18.02
N ASN A 314 -14.43 -5.00 16.92
CA ASN A 314 -12.97 -4.89 16.94
C ASN A 314 -12.44 -3.52 16.51
N GLN A 315 -13.17 -2.80 15.64
CA GLN A 315 -12.67 -1.56 15.03
C GLN A 315 -13.29 -0.29 15.64
N HIS A 316 -14.13 -0.43 16.68
CA HIS A 316 -14.85 0.68 17.33
C HIS A 316 -15.66 1.55 16.35
N GLN A 317 -16.05 0.97 15.21
CA GLN A 317 -16.88 1.65 14.22
C GLN A 317 -18.35 1.43 14.60
N GLY A 318 -18.86 2.32 15.45
CA GLY A 318 -20.27 2.36 15.86
C GLY A 318 -21.21 2.81 14.74
N CYS A 319 -22.32 3.44 15.11
CA CYS A 319 -23.28 3.96 14.13
C CYS A 319 -22.59 4.90 13.13
N PRO A 320 -22.70 4.66 11.80
CA PRO A 320 -22.08 5.50 10.78
C PRO A 320 -22.65 6.93 10.76
N LEU A 321 -23.84 7.14 11.32
CA LEU A 321 -24.48 8.45 11.46
C LEU A 321 -24.06 9.18 12.75
N CYS A 322 -23.54 8.46 13.74
CA CYS A 322 -23.05 8.99 15.02
C CYS A 322 -21.52 8.98 15.14
N ALA A 323 -20.81 8.45 14.14
CA ALA A 323 -19.35 8.57 14.05
C ALA A 323 -18.97 10.05 14.15
N PRO A 324 -17.87 10.42 14.83
CA PRO A 324 -17.60 11.80 15.21
C PRO A 324 -17.53 12.68 13.97
N ARG A 325 -18.61 13.42 13.71
CA ARG A 325 -18.49 14.77 13.19
C ARG A 325 -17.78 15.53 14.29
N SER A 326 -16.74 16.30 13.96
CA SER A 326 -16.18 17.25 14.91
C SER A 326 -17.35 18.10 15.42
N LYS A 327 -17.68 18.00 16.72
CA LYS A 327 -18.78 18.78 17.31
C LYS A 327 -18.62 20.27 16.97
N GLY A 328 -17.38 20.73 16.88
CA GLY A 328 -17.02 22.08 16.44
C GLY A 328 -17.37 22.36 14.98
N GLU A 329 -17.01 21.48 14.04
CA GLU A 329 -17.39 21.64 12.63
C GLU A 329 -18.91 21.63 12.44
N GLU A 330 -19.64 20.80 13.19
CA GLU A 330 -21.10 20.80 13.16
C GLU A 330 -21.68 22.13 13.67
N LYS A 331 -21.15 22.68 14.77
CA LYS A 331 -21.57 23.98 15.30
C LYS A 331 -21.25 25.13 14.32
N ILE A 332 -20.09 25.11 13.68
CA ILE A 332 -19.73 26.07 12.62
C ILE A 332 -20.71 25.95 11.44
N GLN A 333 -21.00 24.74 10.99
CA GLN A 333 -21.93 24.49 9.89
C GLN A 333 -23.33 25.04 10.20
N GLN A 334 -23.87 24.74 11.38
CA GLN A 334 -25.18 25.22 11.82
C GLN A 334 -25.24 26.75 11.82
N TYR A 335 -24.20 27.42 12.32
CA TYR A 335 -24.10 28.88 12.30
C TYR A 335 -24.12 29.46 10.87
N LEU A 336 -23.34 28.87 9.95
CA LEU A 336 -23.28 29.33 8.56
C LEU A 336 -24.62 29.14 7.83
N GLU A 337 -25.32 28.04 8.10
CA GLU A 337 -26.66 27.78 7.56
C GLU A 337 -27.70 28.76 8.11
N GLN A 338 -27.70 29.01 9.43
CA GLN A 338 -28.62 29.95 10.07
C GLN A 338 -28.44 31.38 9.57
N THR A 339 -27.20 31.78 9.28
CA THR A 339 -26.87 33.12 8.77
C THR A 339 -27.02 33.24 7.24
N GLY A 340 -27.38 32.15 6.55
CA GLY A 340 -27.61 32.13 5.10
C GLY A 340 -26.36 32.39 4.27
N ARG A 341 -25.17 32.07 4.80
CA ARG A 341 -23.89 32.32 4.12
C ARG A 341 -23.59 31.21 3.12
N GLU A 342 -23.05 31.58 1.96
CA GLU A 342 -22.59 30.62 0.98
C GLU A 342 -21.23 30.06 1.42
N TYR A 343 -21.10 28.73 1.49
CA TYR A 343 -19.87 28.07 1.91
C TYR A 343 -19.68 26.71 1.23
N GLN A 344 -18.45 26.21 1.23
CA GLN A 344 -18.10 24.85 0.82
C GLN A 344 -17.35 24.13 1.94
N LYS A 345 -17.79 22.92 2.30
CA LYS A 345 -17.09 22.03 3.23
C LYS A 345 -15.92 21.32 2.55
N GLU A 346 -14.90 20.99 3.34
CA GLU A 346 -13.74 20.20 2.92
C GLU A 346 -13.15 20.72 1.60
N PHE A 347 -12.90 22.03 1.53
CA PHE A 347 -12.42 22.69 0.33
C PHE A 347 -10.98 22.27 0.04
N HIS A 348 -10.74 21.72 -1.15
CA HIS A 348 -9.43 21.23 -1.57
C HIS A 348 -8.65 22.31 -2.33
N ILE A 349 -7.55 22.76 -1.73
CA ILE A 349 -6.60 23.72 -2.30
C ILE A 349 -5.45 22.96 -2.94
N SER A 350 -5.22 23.20 -4.23
CA SER A 350 -4.10 22.60 -4.98
C SER A 350 -2.82 23.41 -4.73
N LEU A 351 -1.84 22.82 -4.03
CA LEU A 351 -0.52 23.43 -3.83
C LEU A 351 0.42 23.16 -5.02
N THR A 352 0.31 21.98 -5.64
CA THR A 352 1.01 21.57 -6.87
C THR A 352 0.15 20.56 -7.64
N ASN A 353 0.59 20.12 -8.83
CA ASN A 353 -0.15 19.16 -9.69
C ASN A 353 -0.55 17.84 -9.00
N ASN A 354 0.08 17.45 -7.87
CA ASN A 354 -0.22 16.20 -7.14
C ASN A 354 -0.38 16.38 -5.62
N THR A 355 -0.40 17.62 -5.11
CA THR A 355 -0.50 17.87 -3.66
C THR A 355 -1.67 18.79 -3.38
N PHE A 356 -2.62 18.29 -2.59
CA PHE A 356 -3.79 19.04 -2.13
C PHE A 356 -3.71 19.26 -0.63
N MET A 357 -4.23 20.39 -0.20
CA MET A 357 -4.50 20.73 1.18
C MET A 357 -6.00 20.86 1.36
N ARG A 358 -6.53 20.37 2.48
CA ARG A 358 -7.95 20.50 2.81
C ARG A 358 -8.15 21.63 3.81
N VAL A 359 -9.23 22.37 3.61
CA VAL A 359 -9.77 23.35 4.56
C VAL A 359 -11.18 22.97 4.96
N ASP A 360 -11.51 23.05 6.25
CA ASP A 360 -12.78 22.54 6.78
C ASP A 360 -13.98 23.29 6.19
N PHE A 361 -13.93 24.63 6.16
CA PHE A 361 -14.92 25.47 5.50
C PHE A 361 -14.28 26.60 4.70
N MET A 362 -14.78 26.84 3.49
CA MET A 362 -14.46 28.01 2.68
C MET A 362 -15.71 28.85 2.51
N ILE A 363 -15.68 30.09 2.98
CA ILE A 363 -16.75 31.07 2.79
C ILE A 363 -16.65 31.65 1.39
N LEU A 364 -17.79 31.71 0.71
CA LEU A 364 -17.90 32.19 -0.65
C LEU A 364 -18.75 33.46 -0.70
N GLU A 365 -18.40 34.37 -1.59
CA GLU A 365 -19.26 35.47 -2.01
C GLU A 365 -19.34 35.46 -3.53
N ASN A 366 -20.56 35.34 -4.07
CA ASN A 366 -20.80 35.20 -5.52
C ASN A 366 -19.97 34.05 -6.14
N GLY A 367 -19.80 32.95 -5.40
CA GLY A 367 -18.99 31.79 -5.81
C GLY A 367 -17.47 32.00 -5.80
N GLN A 368 -16.95 33.10 -5.25
CA GLN A 368 -15.51 33.32 -5.06
C GLN A 368 -15.11 33.14 -3.57
N PRO A 369 -13.97 32.50 -3.27
CA PRO A 369 -13.51 32.31 -1.89
C PRO A 369 -13.04 33.62 -1.27
N ILE A 370 -13.61 33.97 -0.12
CA ILE A 370 -13.30 35.22 0.61
C ILE A 370 -12.73 34.99 2.00
N ALA A 371 -12.96 33.82 2.62
CA ALA A 371 -12.36 33.46 3.90
C ALA A 371 -12.33 31.95 4.11
N GLY A 372 -11.30 31.44 4.78
CA GLY A 372 -11.23 30.04 5.25
C GLY A 372 -11.50 29.94 6.75
N ILE A 373 -12.10 28.82 7.19
CA ILE A 373 -12.28 28.47 8.59
C ILE A 373 -11.74 27.05 8.84
N GLU A 374 -10.93 26.89 9.88
CA GLU A 374 -10.41 25.61 10.38
C GLU A 374 -10.85 25.41 11.83
N TYR A 375 -11.19 24.17 12.18
CA TYR A 375 -11.41 23.78 13.57
C TYR A 375 -10.26 22.89 14.06
N ASP A 376 -9.36 23.48 14.85
CA ASP A 376 -8.15 22.82 15.30
C ASP A 376 -8.41 21.94 16.53
N GLY A 377 -8.39 20.62 16.31
CA GLY A 377 -8.42 19.63 17.37
C GLY A 377 -7.16 19.61 18.25
N GLU A 378 -7.18 18.81 19.32
CA GLU A 378 -6.08 18.69 20.29
C GLU A 378 -4.73 18.38 19.65
N GLN A 379 -4.72 17.61 18.55
CA GLN A 379 -3.53 17.24 17.78
C GLN A 379 -2.76 18.42 17.16
N HIS A 380 -3.36 19.62 17.12
CA HIS A 380 -2.68 20.85 16.67
C HIS A 380 -1.88 21.54 17.78
N PHE A 381 -2.11 21.17 19.05
CA PHE A 381 -1.53 21.84 20.22
C PHE A 381 -0.52 20.97 20.98
N HIS A 382 -0.72 19.65 21.04
CA HIS A 382 0.19 18.73 21.71
C HIS A 382 0.29 17.37 21.00
N PRO A 383 1.36 16.60 21.27
CA PRO A 383 1.48 15.22 20.80
C PRO A 383 0.37 14.32 21.34
N VAL A 384 -0.36 13.66 20.44
CA VAL A 384 -1.40 12.68 20.78
C VAL A 384 -1.01 11.33 20.17
N GLU A 385 -0.87 10.29 21.01
CA GLU A 385 -0.40 8.95 20.57
C GLU A 385 -1.25 8.36 19.44
N GLN A 386 -2.58 8.51 19.51
CA GLN A 386 -3.52 8.05 18.48
C GLN A 386 -3.29 8.70 17.11
N PHE A 387 -2.60 9.85 17.07
CA PHE A 387 -2.27 10.60 15.85
C PHE A 387 -0.78 10.55 15.50
N GLY A 388 -0.04 9.57 16.03
CA GLY A 388 1.39 9.38 15.74
C GLY A 388 2.34 10.09 16.71
N GLY A 389 1.83 10.48 17.89
CA GLY A 389 2.64 11.04 18.97
C GLY A 389 3.43 12.28 18.53
N LYS A 390 4.70 12.34 18.91
CA LYS A 390 5.58 13.50 18.62
C LYS A 390 5.82 13.70 17.13
N GLU A 391 6.04 12.64 16.37
CA GLU A 391 6.29 12.72 14.93
C GLU A 391 5.04 13.17 14.17
N GLY A 392 3.86 12.72 14.61
CA GLY A 392 2.56 13.18 14.09
C GLY A 392 2.35 14.67 14.33
N PHE A 393 2.67 15.15 15.52
CA PHE A 393 2.57 16.56 15.89
C PHE A 393 3.47 17.47 15.04
N GLU A 394 4.74 17.09 14.84
CA GLU A 394 5.68 17.84 13.99
C GLU A 394 5.18 17.93 12.52
N LYS A 395 4.59 16.85 11.99
CA LYS A 395 3.98 16.83 10.66
C LYS A 395 2.74 17.74 10.58
N THR A 396 1.92 17.78 11.62
CA THR A 396 0.76 18.68 11.72
C THR A 396 1.21 20.15 11.71
N GLN A 397 2.21 20.51 12.52
CA GLN A 397 2.76 21.87 12.56
C GLN A 397 3.34 22.30 11.20
N ALA A 398 4.06 21.41 10.51
CA ALA A 398 4.59 21.70 9.18
C ALA A 398 3.47 21.96 8.16
N ARG A 399 2.39 21.17 8.17
CA ARG A 399 1.22 21.38 7.30
C ARG A 399 0.50 22.69 7.61
N ASP A 400 0.37 23.02 8.88
CA ASP A 400 -0.25 24.26 9.35
C ASP A 400 0.52 25.49 8.91
N GLN A 401 1.85 25.45 8.93
CA GLN A 401 2.69 26.54 8.42
C GLN A 401 2.48 26.77 6.91
N VAL A 402 2.42 25.70 6.12
CA VAL A 402 2.15 25.79 4.68
C VAL A 402 0.75 26.37 4.43
N LYS A 403 -0.24 25.97 5.24
CA LYS A 403 -1.62 26.47 5.16
C LYS A 403 -1.68 27.97 5.45
N ASN A 404 -1.10 28.40 6.57
CA ASN A 404 -1.07 29.80 6.97
C ASN A 404 -0.37 30.67 5.92
N GLN A 405 0.74 30.19 5.35
CA GLN A 405 1.47 30.91 4.31
C GLN A 405 0.65 31.03 3.02
N TYR A 406 -0.03 29.95 2.59
CA TYR A 406 -0.88 29.98 1.40
C TYR A 406 -1.99 31.04 1.48
N PHE A 407 -2.73 31.08 2.60
CA PHE A 407 -3.80 32.05 2.79
C PHE A 407 -3.28 33.49 2.83
N LYS A 408 -2.12 33.70 3.48
CA LYS A 408 -1.43 34.99 3.50
C LYS A 408 -1.01 35.44 2.10
N ASP A 409 -0.46 34.54 1.28
CA ASP A 409 -0.02 34.85 -0.09
C ASP A 409 -1.19 35.16 -1.03
N MET A 410 -2.34 34.53 -0.80
CA MET A 410 -3.58 34.79 -1.56
C MET A 410 -4.34 36.03 -1.08
N GLY A 411 -3.95 36.63 0.05
CA GLY A 411 -4.68 37.74 0.67
C GLY A 411 -6.07 37.35 1.17
N ILE A 412 -6.30 36.06 1.44
CA ILE A 412 -7.56 35.54 1.97
C ILE A 412 -7.39 35.30 3.48
N PRO A 413 -8.25 35.83 4.35
CA PRO A 413 -8.20 35.55 5.77
C PRO A 413 -8.45 34.06 6.07
N LEU A 414 -7.68 33.50 7.01
CA LEU A 414 -7.88 32.17 7.56
C LEU A 414 -8.17 32.29 9.05
N LEU A 415 -9.40 31.96 9.45
CA LEU A 415 -9.80 31.87 10.85
C LEU A 415 -9.56 30.46 11.36
N ARG A 416 -8.79 30.32 12.45
CA ARG A 416 -8.56 29.05 13.11
C ARG A 416 -9.19 29.09 14.48
N ILE A 417 -10.09 28.14 14.76
CA ILE A 417 -10.81 28.05 16.02
C ILE A 417 -10.28 26.85 16.79
N SER A 418 -9.76 27.08 18.00
CA SER A 418 -9.27 26.00 18.84
C SER A 418 -10.42 25.13 19.38
N TYR A 419 -10.16 23.84 19.59
CA TYR A 419 -11.09 22.97 20.31
C TYR A 419 -11.43 23.48 21.72
N LEU A 420 -10.53 24.26 22.34
CA LEU A 420 -10.76 24.90 23.64
C LEU A 420 -11.81 26.02 23.60
N GLU A 421 -12.12 26.54 22.42
CA GLU A 421 -13.04 27.67 22.23
C GLU A 421 -14.44 27.22 21.77
N TYR A 422 -14.78 25.94 21.95
CA TYR A 422 -16.03 25.34 21.50
C TYR A 422 -17.30 26.13 21.89
N GLU A 423 -17.37 26.64 23.13
CA GLU A 423 -18.52 27.41 23.59
C GLU A 423 -18.62 28.80 22.94
N ARG A 424 -17.48 29.36 22.51
CA ARG A 424 -17.36 30.70 21.90
C ARG A 424 -17.40 30.71 20.38
N ILE A 425 -17.61 29.54 19.73
CA ILE A 425 -17.62 29.42 18.26
C ILE A 425 -18.54 30.48 17.62
N GLU A 426 -19.77 30.64 18.10
CA GLU A 426 -20.74 31.59 17.51
C GLU A 426 -20.30 33.05 17.68
N GLU A 427 -19.74 33.40 18.85
CA GLU A 427 -19.20 34.73 19.14
C GLU A 427 -18.04 35.04 18.18
N ILE A 428 -17.05 34.15 18.09
CA ILE A 428 -15.87 34.28 17.23
C ILE A 428 -16.28 34.40 15.76
N LEU A 429 -17.20 33.57 15.29
CA LEU A 429 -17.72 33.64 13.92
C LEU A 429 -18.43 34.97 13.67
N SER A 430 -19.25 35.44 14.60
CA SER A 430 -19.98 36.71 14.44
C SER A 430 -19.07 37.93 14.37
N GLU A 431 -17.98 37.95 15.15
CA GLU A 431 -17.00 39.04 15.13
C GLU A 431 -16.20 39.07 13.83
N ASN A 432 -15.76 37.90 13.35
CA ASN A 432 -14.88 37.80 12.21
C ASN A 432 -15.62 37.90 10.87
N ILE A 433 -16.79 37.24 10.75
CA ILE A 433 -17.55 37.24 9.51
C ILE A 433 -18.05 38.64 9.17
N ASN A 434 -18.47 39.44 10.16
CA ASN A 434 -18.92 40.81 9.89
C ASN A 434 -17.82 41.69 9.29
N LEU A 435 -16.55 41.42 9.58
CA LEU A 435 -15.39 42.13 9.02
C LEU A 435 -15.05 41.72 7.59
N TRP A 436 -15.49 40.54 7.14
CA TRP A 436 -15.19 40.03 5.79
C TRP A 436 -16.17 40.52 4.74
N PHE A 437 -17.33 41.02 5.17
CA PHE A 437 -18.40 41.51 4.31
C PHE A 437 -18.68 43.02 4.49
N SER A 438 -17.85 43.71 5.27
CA SER A 438 -17.85 45.17 5.45
C SER A 438 -16.82 45.83 4.55
#